data_AF-K2DHC7-F1
#
_entry.id   AF-K2DHC7-F1
#
_cell.length_a   1.000
_cell.length_b   1.000
_cell.length_c   1.000
_cell.angle_alpha   90.00
_cell.angle_beta   90.00
_cell.angle_gamma   90.00
#
_symmetry.space_group_name_H-M   'P 1'
#
loop_
_entity.id
_entity.type
_entity.pdbx_description
1 polymer ?
#
loop_
_entity_poly.entity_id
_entity_poly.type
_entity_poly.pdbx_seq_one_letter_code
_entity_poly.pdbx_strand_id
1 'polypeptide(L)' 'MRQAVLNLEESRIREVANVGMGRSDVLAFWFGESDEGTPDVVRQAAIDSMQRGETFYAHNLGLPELRAEVAAYTSR' A
#
# COMPACT_ATOMS: atom_id res chain seq x y z
N MET A 1 -5.81 29.69 1.19
CA MET A 1 -5.91 28.20 1.20
C MET A 1 -7.04 27.79 0.25
N ARG A 2 -6.94 26.68 -0.49
CA ARG A 2 -8.00 26.30 -1.46
C ARG A 2 -9.26 25.83 -0.73
N GLN A 3 -10.44 26.31 -1.15
CA GLN A 3 -11.71 25.96 -0.49
C GLN A 3 -11.97 24.45 -0.49
N ALA A 4 -11.59 23.75 -1.56
CA ALA A 4 -11.70 22.30 -1.64
C ALA A 4 -10.95 21.57 -0.52
N VAL A 5 -9.82 22.10 -0.03
CA VAL A 5 -9.06 21.51 1.08
C VAL A 5 -9.74 21.82 2.41
N LEU A 6 -10.26 23.04 2.57
CA LEU A 6 -10.97 23.45 3.79
C LEU A 6 -12.27 22.66 4.02
N ASN A 7 -12.87 22.17 2.94
CA ASN A 7 -14.15 21.44 2.98
C ASN A 7 -13.97 19.91 3.08
N LEU A 8 -12.75 19.39 3.17
CA LEU A 8 -12.55 17.94 3.38
C LEU A 8 -12.99 17.57 4.80
N GLU A 9 -13.92 16.62 4.89
CA GLU A 9 -14.37 16.07 6.18
C GLU A 9 -13.38 15.04 6.74
N GLU A 10 -13.49 14.78 8.04
CA GLU A 10 -12.72 13.73 8.69
C GLU A 10 -13.15 12.33 8.22
N SER A 11 -12.20 11.38 8.27
CA SER A 11 -12.47 9.99 7.90
C SER A 11 -13.31 9.31 8.98
N ARG A 12 -14.52 8.88 8.62
CA ARG A 12 -15.37 8.05 9.49
C ARG A 12 -14.72 6.72 9.90
N ILE A 13 -13.84 6.17 9.05
CA ILE A 13 -13.03 4.97 9.40
C ILE A 13 -12.11 5.29 10.58
N ARG A 14 -11.52 6.49 10.62
CA ARG A 14 -10.65 6.92 11.72
C ARG A 14 -11.41 7.19 13.00
N GLU A 15 -12.63 7.71 12.93
CA GLU A 15 -13.48 7.86 14.13
C GLU A 15 -13.69 6.51 14.83
N VAL A 16 -14.06 5.47 14.08
CA VAL A 16 -14.26 4.12 14.61
C VAL A 16 -12.93 3.52 15.11
N ALA A 17 -11.87 3.62 14.31
CA ALA A 17 -10.56 3.09 14.69
C ALA A 17 -10.04 3.73 15.98
N ASN A 18 -10.17 5.06 16.13
CA ASN A 18 -9.69 5.77 17.33
C ASN A 18 -10.44 5.36 18.60
N VAL A 19 -11.74 5.06 18.50
CA VAL A 19 -12.54 4.57 19.63
C VAL A 19 -12.16 3.13 20.02
N GLY A 20 -11.79 2.30 19.03
CA GLY A 20 -11.41 0.90 19.23
C GLY A 20 -9.92 0.66 19.53
N MET A 21 -9.02 1.57 19.16
CA MET A 21 -7.57 1.39 19.28
C MET A 21 -7.15 1.18 20.74
N GLY A 22 -6.31 0.15 20.97
CA GLY A 22 -5.79 -0.21 22.29
C GLY A 22 -6.77 -0.95 23.19
N ARG A 23 -8.03 -1.15 22.77
CA ARG A 23 -9.00 -1.96 23.49
C ARG A 23 -8.83 -3.44 23.17
N SER A 24 -8.52 -4.24 24.17
CA SER A 24 -8.40 -5.70 24.03
C SER A 24 -9.74 -6.42 23.95
N ASP A 25 -10.85 -5.74 24.23
CA ASP A 25 -12.20 -6.28 24.22
C ASP A 25 -12.98 -5.98 22.92
N VAL A 26 -12.29 -5.43 21.90
CA VAL A 26 -12.86 -5.08 20.61
C VAL A 26 -12.07 -5.75 19.49
N LEU A 27 -12.75 -6.48 18.60
CA LEU A 27 -12.15 -7.01 17.38
C LEU A 27 -12.07 -5.91 16.30
N ALA A 28 -10.89 -5.75 15.72
CA ALA A 28 -10.62 -4.73 14.73
C ALA A 28 -10.97 -5.21 13.30
N PHE A 29 -12.08 -4.72 12.75
CA PHE A 29 -12.51 -4.98 11.36
C PHE A 29 -12.65 -3.70 10.52
N TRP A 30 -11.96 -2.63 10.90
CA TRP A 30 -12.04 -1.32 10.23
C TRP A 30 -10.89 -1.04 9.26
N PHE A 31 -9.87 -1.91 9.18
CA PHE A 31 -8.79 -1.80 8.19
C PHE A 31 -9.05 -2.75 7.03
N GLY A 32 -8.85 -2.25 5.81
CA GLY A 32 -9.08 -2.98 4.56
C GLY A 32 -7.82 -3.61 3.96
N GLU A 33 -6.76 -3.79 4.75
CA GLU A 33 -5.54 -4.49 4.35
C GLU A 33 -5.60 -5.97 4.75
N SER A 34 -4.72 -6.79 4.16
CA SER A 34 -4.58 -8.20 4.55
C SER A 34 -3.92 -8.32 5.93
N ASP A 35 -4.30 -9.36 6.67
CA ASP A 35 -3.63 -9.82 7.89
C ASP A 35 -2.41 -10.72 7.59
N GLU A 36 -2.19 -11.09 6.33
CA GLU A 36 -1.04 -11.88 5.90
C GLU A 36 0.18 -10.99 5.62
N GLY A 37 1.34 -11.45 6.07
CA GLY A 37 2.61 -10.86 5.68
C GLY A 37 2.88 -11.05 4.19
N THR A 38 3.56 -10.09 3.56
CA THR A 38 3.98 -10.22 2.16
C THR A 38 4.80 -11.51 1.94
N PRO A 39 4.53 -12.30 0.88
CA PRO A 39 5.24 -13.56 0.63
C PRO A 39 6.76 -13.42 0.59
N ASP A 40 7.50 -14.43 1.06
CA ASP A 40 8.96 -14.41 1.18
C ASP A 40 9.66 -14.10 -0.16
N VAL A 41 9.17 -14.68 -1.25
CA VAL A 41 9.74 -14.47 -2.59
C VAL A 41 9.70 -13.01 -3.04
N VAL A 42 8.66 -12.27 -2.63
CA VAL A 42 8.52 -10.84 -2.93
C VAL A 42 9.46 -10.02 -2.06
N ARG A 43 9.55 -10.36 -0.76
CA ARG A 43 10.49 -9.71 0.17
C ARG A 43 11.94 -9.89 -0.27
N GLN A 44 12.31 -11.10 -0.71
CA GLN A 44 13.66 -11.38 -1.20
C GLN A 44 13.99 -10.59 -2.48
N ALA A 45 13.06 -10.52 -3.44
CA ALA A 45 13.26 -9.74 -4.65
C ALA A 45 13.52 -8.24 -4.36
N ALA A 46 12.80 -7.67 -3.38
CA ALA A 46 13.02 -6.30 -2.93
C ALA A 46 14.39 -6.11 -2.26
N ILE A 47 14.82 -7.07 -1.41
CA ILE A 47 16.16 -7.06 -0.80
C ILE A 47 17.25 -7.09 -1.87
N ASP A 48 17.13 -7.99 -2.84
CA ASP A 48 18.13 -8.14 -3.89
C ASP A 48 18.22 -6.88 -4.78
N SER A 49 17.07 -6.26 -5.09
CA SER A 49 17.02 -4.99 -5.84
C SER A 49 17.77 -3.87 -5.12
N MET A 50 17.57 -3.73 -3.80
CA MET A 50 18.33 -2.77 -2.99
C MET A 50 19.83 -3.09 -2.97
N GLN A 51 20.22 -4.36 -2.86
CA GLN A 51 21.62 -4.77 -2.88
C GLN A 51 22.32 -4.48 -4.22
N ARG A 52 21.58 -4.53 -5.33
CA ARG A 52 22.08 -4.14 -6.66
C ARG A 52 22.17 -2.62 -6.87
N GLY A 53 21.70 -1.82 -5.91
CA GLY A 53 21.74 -0.36 -6.00
C GLY A 53 20.67 0.23 -6.93
N GLU A 54 19.56 -0.47 -7.15
CA GLU A 54 18.43 -0.04 -7.99
C GLU A 54 17.58 1.04 -7.28
N THR A 55 18.21 2.13 -6.85
CA THR A 55 17.61 3.17 -5.98
C THR A 55 17.47 4.53 -6.67
N PHE A 56 17.57 4.56 -8.00
CA PHE A 56 17.51 5.78 -8.81
C PHE A 56 16.21 5.85 -9.60
N TYR A 57 15.99 6.95 -10.31
CA TYR A 57 14.79 7.18 -11.09
C TYR A 57 14.51 6.04 -12.08
N ALA A 58 13.27 5.57 -12.05
CA ALA A 58 12.67 4.81 -13.15
C ALA A 58 12.06 5.76 -14.19
N HIS A 59 11.59 5.20 -15.31
CA HIS A 59 10.77 5.93 -16.25
C HIS A 59 9.47 6.45 -15.59
N ASN A 60 8.90 7.54 -16.10
CA ASN A 60 7.66 8.13 -15.58
C ASN A 60 6.48 7.15 -15.53
N LEU A 61 6.45 6.17 -16.44
CA LEU A 61 5.42 5.12 -16.48
C LEU A 61 5.77 3.89 -15.63
N GLY A 62 6.91 3.91 -14.93
CA GLY A 62 7.45 2.75 -14.22
C GLY A 62 8.30 1.83 -15.12
N LEU A 63 8.86 0.79 -14.48
CA LEU A 63 9.76 -0.18 -15.09
C LEU A 63 9.08 -0.90 -16.28
N PRO A 64 9.74 -0.97 -17.46
CA PRO A 64 9.18 -1.67 -18.63
C PRO A 64 8.76 -3.12 -18.35
N GLU A 65 9.60 -3.87 -17.63
CA GLU A 65 9.37 -5.26 -17.23
C GLU A 65 8.14 -5.41 -16.33
N LEU A 66 7.98 -4.52 -15.34
CA LEU A 66 6.80 -4.52 -14.46
C LEU A 66 5.52 -4.26 -15.26
N ARG A 67 5.55 -3.28 -16.17
CA ARG A 67 4.39 -2.98 -17.02
C ARG A 67 4.02 -4.15 -17.93
N ALA A 68 5.01 -4.83 -18.51
CA ALA A 68 4.77 -5.99 -19.36
C ALA A 68 4.13 -7.15 -18.58
N GLU A 69 4.65 -7.45 -17.38
CA GLU A 69 4.10 -8.52 -16.54
C GLU A 69 2.69 -8.21 -16.01
N VAL A 70 2.39 -6.96 -15.63
CA VAL A 70 1.03 -6.55 -15.24
C VAL A 70 0.05 -6.70 -16.41
N ALA A 71 0.43 -6.28 -17.60
CA ALA A 71 -0.39 -6.45 -18.80
C ALA A 71 -0.64 -7.93 -19.11
N ALA A 72 0.39 -8.77 -19.01
CA ALA A 72 0.26 -10.20 -19.22
C ALA A 72 -0.64 -10.86 -18.16
N TYR A 73 -0.47 -10.53 -16.88
CA TYR A 73 -1.26 -11.08 -15.78
C TYR A 73 -2.74 -10.72 -15.90
N THR A 74 -3.06 -9.46 -16.18
CA THR A 74 -4.44 -8.96 -16.32
C THR A 74 -5.16 -9.47 -17.59
N SER A 75 -4.42 -10.04 -18.55
CA SER A 75 -4.96 -10.62 -19.78
C SER A 75 -5.16 -12.15 -19.70
N ARG A 76 -4.81 -12.78 -18.57
CA ARG A 76 -5.06 -14.21 -18.32
C ARG A 76 -6.46 -14.42 -17.78
#